data_AF-A0A918A588-F1
#
_entry.id   AF-A0A918A588-F1
#
_cell.length_a   1.000
_cell.length_b   1.000
_cell.length_c   1.000
_cell.angle_alpha   90.00
_cell.angle_beta   90.00
_cell.angle_gamma   90.00
#
_symmetry.space_group_name_H-M   'P 1'
#
loop_
_entity.id
_entity.type
_entity.pdbx_description
1 polymer ?
#
loop_
_entity_poly.entity_id
_entity_poly.type
_entity_poly.pdbx_seq_one_letter_code
_entity_poly.pdbx_strand_id
1 'polypeptide(L)'
;MPDFAVNSDETASTSAALLNDFAELQDKLTQVRSKVEALLAQGYRTPAAQQKFQPFFDEFSKGFEQVNEGLQGIGQYVKAVGDAFQQADEQLGSNLG
;
A
#
# COMPACT_ATOMS: atom_id res chain seq x y z
N MET A 1 3.46 -12.47 -33.14
CA MET A 1 3.15 -11.24 -32.39
C MET A 1 3.51 -11.53 -30.94
N PRO A 2 4.29 -10.68 -30.25
CA PRO A 2 4.72 -10.98 -28.89
C PRO A 2 3.53 -10.90 -27.93
N ASP A 3 3.61 -11.71 -26.88
CA ASP A 3 2.60 -12.10 -25.90
C ASP A 3 2.18 -10.96 -24.93
N PHE A 4 1.96 -9.76 -25.45
CA PHE A 4 1.71 -8.56 -24.64
C PHE A 4 0.35 -8.58 -23.93
N ALA A 5 -0.66 -9.20 -24.53
CA ALA A 5 -2.01 -9.30 -23.94
C ALA A 5 -2.01 -10.16 -22.66
N VAL A 6 -1.35 -11.32 -22.69
CA VAL A 6 -1.31 -12.26 -21.55
C VAL A 6 -0.57 -11.66 -20.35
N ASN A 7 0.47 -10.85 -20.61
CA ASN A 7 1.23 -10.19 -19.55
C ASN A 7 0.48 -8.97 -18.95
N SER A 8 -0.35 -8.28 -19.76
CA SER A 8 -1.13 -7.14 -19.29
C SER A 8 -2.23 -7.54 -18.30
N ASP A 9 -2.91 -8.67 -18.55
CA ASP A 9 -3.93 -9.22 -17.65
C ASP A 9 -3.34 -9.70 -16.33
N GLU A 10 -2.18 -10.38 -16.38
CA GLU A 10 -1.45 -10.82 -15.19
C GLU A 10 -0.93 -9.63 -14.38
N THR A 11 -0.44 -8.59 -15.05
CA THR A 11 0.00 -7.34 -14.42
C THR A 11 -1.18 -6.62 -13.74
N ALA A 12 -2.34 -6.51 -14.40
CA ALA A 12 -3.54 -5.88 -13.83
C ALA A 12 -4.12 -6.67 -12.65
N SER A 13 -4.14 -8.01 -12.74
CA SER A 13 -4.61 -8.88 -11.66
C SER A 13 -3.68 -8.82 -10.44
N THR A 14 -2.37 -8.95 -10.65
CA THR A 14 -1.37 -8.86 -9.57
C THR A 14 -1.40 -7.48 -8.92
N SER A 15 -1.59 -6.44 -9.71
CA SER A 15 -1.76 -5.06 -9.26
C SER A 15 -2.98 -4.89 -8.35
N ALA A 16 -4.13 -5.43 -8.74
CA ALA A 16 -5.34 -5.38 -7.92
C ALA A 16 -5.16 -6.19 -6.61
N ALA A 17 -4.51 -7.35 -6.69
CA ALA A 17 -4.18 -8.15 -5.51
C ALA A 17 -3.26 -7.39 -4.55
N LEU A 18 -2.20 -6.76 -5.06
CA LEU A 18 -1.29 -5.93 -4.28
C LEU A 18 -2.03 -4.78 -3.60
N LEU A 19 -2.92 -4.07 -4.30
CA LEU A 19 -3.72 -3.00 -3.70
C LEU A 19 -4.63 -3.51 -2.56
N ASN A 20 -5.21 -4.70 -2.69
CA ASN A 20 -6.00 -5.32 -1.61
C ASN A 20 -5.13 -5.71 -0.42
N ASP A 21 -4.00 -6.37 -0.65
CA ASP A 21 -3.05 -6.75 0.40
C ASP A 21 -2.53 -5.51 1.15
N PHE A 22 -2.36 -4.41 0.43
CA PHE A 22 -1.99 -3.11 0.98
C PHE A 22 -3.07 -2.49 1.86
N ALA A 23 -4.34 -2.56 1.44
CA ALA A 23 -5.45 -2.13 2.26
C ALA A 23 -5.54 -2.96 3.56
N GLU A 24 -5.37 -4.29 3.48
CA GLU A 24 -5.32 -5.16 4.65
C GLU A 24 -4.14 -4.82 5.58
N LEU A 25 -2.96 -4.55 5.02
CA LEU A 25 -1.79 -4.19 5.81
C LEU A 25 -2.02 -2.86 6.54
N GLN A 26 -2.59 -1.86 5.87
CA GLN A 26 -2.93 -0.58 6.47
C GLN A 26 -3.93 -0.73 7.62
N ASP A 27 -4.95 -1.57 7.44
CA ASP A 27 -5.93 -1.85 8.49
C ASP A 27 -5.29 -2.55 9.70
N LYS A 28 -4.49 -3.61 9.47
CA LYS A 28 -3.76 -4.31 10.53
C LYS A 28 -2.83 -3.38 11.31
N LEU A 29 -2.10 -2.51 10.61
CA LEU A 29 -1.20 -1.55 11.26
C LEU A 29 -1.98 -0.51 12.08
N THR A 30 -3.13 -0.04 11.59
CA THR A 30 -4.03 0.85 12.33
C THR A 30 -4.58 0.17 13.60
N GLN A 31 -4.92 -1.12 13.51
CA GLN A 31 -5.32 -1.92 14.67
C GLN A 31 -4.17 -2.08 15.67
N VAL A 32 -2.94 -2.33 15.22
CA VAL A 32 -1.76 -2.42 16.08
C VAL A 32 -1.53 -1.09 16.81
N ARG A 33 -1.57 0.03 16.09
CA ARG A 33 -1.48 1.38 16.67
C ARG A 33 -2.50 1.59 17.78
N SER A 34 -3.76 1.29 17.50
CA SER A 34 -4.86 1.45 18.46
C SER A 34 -4.67 0.61 19.72
N LYS A 35 -4.17 -0.63 19.57
CA LYS A 35 -3.85 -1.51 20.71
C LYS A 35 -2.70 -0.96 21.56
N VAL A 36 -1.67 -0.40 20.91
CA VAL A 36 -0.55 0.24 21.62
C VAL A 36 -1.02 1.48 22.38
N GLU A 37 -1.82 2.34 21.77
CA GLU A 37 -2.41 3.51 22.42
C GLU A 37 -3.29 3.10 23.61
N ALA A 38 -4.10 2.04 23.46
CA ALA A 38 -4.91 1.48 24.54
C ALA A 38 -4.05 0.93 25.70
N LEU A 39 -2.95 0.25 25.40
CA LEU A 39 -2.01 -0.26 26.41
C LEU A 39 -1.34 0.88 27.19
N LEU A 40 -0.96 1.97 26.51
CA LEU A 40 -0.41 3.17 27.15
C LEU A 40 -1.45 3.85 28.05
N ALA A 41 -2.71 3.93 27.59
CA ALA A 41 -3.80 4.52 28.34
C ALA A 41 -4.22 3.70 29.58
N GLN A 42 -4.23 2.36 29.47
CA GLN A 42 -4.80 1.48 30.50
C GLN A 42 -3.75 0.83 31.42
N GLY A 43 -2.57 0.46 30.92
CA GLY A 43 -1.63 -0.43 31.62
C GLY A 43 -0.27 0.17 31.98
N TYR A 44 0.23 1.12 31.19
CA TYR A 44 1.59 1.68 31.33
C TYR A 44 1.59 3.15 31.79
N ARG A 45 0.76 3.49 32.79
CA ARG A 45 0.64 4.87 33.32
C ARG A 45 1.84 5.33 34.17
N THR A 46 2.87 4.50 34.36
CA THR A 46 4.08 4.92 35.06
C THR A 46 4.97 5.76 34.15
N PRO A 47 5.45 6.93 34.61
CA PRO A 47 6.25 7.86 33.79
C PRO A 47 7.46 7.20 33.12
N ALA A 48 8.11 6.27 33.83
CA ALA A 48 9.28 5.54 33.33
C ALA A 48 8.96 4.60 32.17
N ALA A 49 7.79 3.95 32.18
CA ALA A 49 7.40 3.06 31.10
C ALA A 49 6.99 3.85 29.85
N GLN A 50 6.27 4.95 30.04
CA GLN A 50 5.90 5.84 28.95
C GLN A 50 7.14 6.42 28.25
N GLN A 51 8.15 6.85 29.01
CA GLN A 51 9.43 7.33 28.46
C GLN A 51 10.19 6.28 27.64
N LYS A 52 10.08 5.01 28.03
CA LYS A 52 10.72 3.88 27.33
C LYS A 52 9.94 3.43 26.11
N PHE A 53 8.62 3.59 26.11
CA PHE A 53 7.73 3.12 25.04
C PHE A 53 7.54 4.15 23.92
N GLN A 54 7.60 5.45 24.25
CA GLN A 54 7.47 6.57 23.32
C GLN A 54 8.35 6.43 22.05
N PRO A 55 9.65 6.10 22.14
CA PRO A 55 10.52 6.03 20.96
C PRO A 55 10.09 4.92 19.99
N PHE A 56 9.67 3.77 20.52
CA PHE A 56 9.18 2.65 19.70
C PHE A 56 7.88 3.00 18.97
N PHE A 57 6.99 3.75 19.62
CA PHE A 57 5.76 4.22 18.99
C PHE A 57 6.00 5.27 17.91
N ASP A 58 6.93 6.20 18.15
CA ASP A 58 7.31 7.22 17.19
C ASP A 58 7.99 6.59 15.95
N GLU A 59 8.86 5.61 16.16
CA GLU A 59 9.52 4.86 15.08
C GLU A 59 8.51 4.02 14.28
N PHE A 60 7.58 3.35 14.96
CA PHE A 60 6.47 2.65 14.32
C PHE A 60 5.61 3.59 13.47
N SER A 61 5.25 4.76 13.99
CA SER A 61 4.43 5.74 13.28
C SER A 61 5.13 6.27 12.02
N LYS A 62 6.43 6.55 12.11
CA LYS A 62 7.25 6.94 10.94
C LYS A 62 7.33 5.83 9.90
N GLY A 63 7.59 4.59 10.33
CA GLY A 63 7.63 3.44 9.43
C GLY A 63 6.28 3.22 8.73
N PHE A 64 5.18 3.42 9.46
CA PHE A 64 3.83 3.35 8.91
C PHE A 64 3.59 4.40 7.81
N GLU A 65 3.97 5.65 8.05
CA GLU A 65 3.86 6.72 7.05
C GLU A 65 4.67 6.39 5.80
N GLN A 66 5.93 5.95 5.96
CA GLN A 66 6.80 5.58 4.84
C GLN A 66 6.25 4.41 4.03
N VAL A 67 5.72 3.38 4.71
CA VAL A 67 5.05 2.27 4.04
C VAL A 67 3.89 2.82 3.23
N ASN A 68 2.99 3.58 3.86
CA ASN A 68 1.81 4.12 3.20
C ASN A 68 2.15 5.00 1.97
N GLU A 69 3.19 5.81 2.03
CA GLU A 69 3.70 6.58 0.89
C GLU A 69 4.23 5.68 -0.23
N GLY A 70 5.01 4.65 0.11
CA GLY A 70 5.49 3.66 -0.85
C GLY A 70 4.34 2.91 -1.53
N LEU A 71 3.30 2.57 -0.76
CA LEU A 71 2.09 1.90 -1.27
C LEU A 71 1.32 2.79 -2.26
N GLN A 72 1.17 4.07 -1.95
CA GLN A 72 0.56 5.03 -2.87
C GLN A 72 1.37 5.18 -4.16
N GLY A 73 2.71 5.23 -4.06
CA GLY A 73 3.59 5.29 -5.22
C GLY A 73 3.43 4.07 -6.14
N ILE A 74 3.40 2.86 -5.57
CA ILE A 74 3.18 1.63 -6.32
C ILE A 74 1.79 1.64 -6.98
N GLY A 75 0.75 2.00 -6.25
CA GLY A 75 -0.61 2.07 -6.78
C GLY A 75 -0.76 3.07 -7.95
N GLN A 76 -0.11 4.23 -7.86
CA GLN A 76 -0.09 5.21 -8.94
C GLN A 76 0.67 4.70 -10.16
N TYR A 77 1.83 4.05 -9.96
CA TYR A 77 2.61 3.47 -11.04
C TYR A 77 1.82 2.38 -11.78
N VAL A 78 1.25 1.45 -11.03
CA VAL A 78 0.38 0.38 -11.53
C VAL A 78 -0.77 0.93 -12.36
N LYS A 79 -1.46 1.96 -11.86
CA LYS A 79 -2.57 2.59 -12.57
C LYS A 79 -2.10 3.26 -13.86
N ALA A 80 -1.01 4.01 -13.80
CA ALA A 80 -0.44 4.69 -14.95
C ALA A 80 -0.01 3.70 -16.05
N VAL A 81 0.54 2.55 -15.67
CA VAL A 81 0.88 1.47 -16.61
C VAL A 81 -0.37 0.90 -17.27
N GLY A 82 -1.42 0.59 -16.49
CA GLY A 82 -2.69 0.13 -17.03
C GLY A 82 -3.32 1.11 -18.02
N ASP A 83 -3.40 2.39 -17.65
CA ASP A 83 -3.94 3.46 -18.49
C ASP A 83 -3.14 3.60 -19.80
N ALA A 84 -1.81 3.49 -19.75
CA ALA A 84 -0.93 3.58 -20.92
C ALA A 84 -1.10 2.37 -21.87
N PHE A 85 -1.24 1.15 -21.32
CA PHE A 85 -1.51 -0.03 -22.13
C PHE A 85 -2.87 0.07 -22.82
N GLN A 86 -3.92 0.50 -22.10
CA GLN A 86 -5.24 0.67 -22.67
C GLN A 86 -5.25 1.71 -23.80
N GLN A 87 -4.59 2.85 -23.61
CA GLN A 87 -4.46 3.86 -24.69
C GLN A 87 -3.67 3.33 -25.89
N ALA A 88 -2.60 2.57 -25.66
CA ALA A 88 -1.83 1.98 -26.75
C ALA A 88 -2.67 0.97 -27.55
N ASP A 89 -3.49 0.17 -26.88
CA ASP A 89 -4.36 -0.82 -27.53
C ASP A 89 -5.51 -0.14 -28.28
N GLU A 90 -6.13 0.91 -27.74
CA GLU A 90 -7.12 1.75 -28.43
C GLU A 90 -6.53 2.39 -29.70
N GLN A 91 -5.29 2.88 -29.65
CA GLN A 91 -4.60 3.44 -30.81
C GLN A 91 -4.25 2.37 -31.86
N LEU A 92 -3.80 1.19 -31.44
CA LEU A 92 -3.51 0.08 -32.35
C LEU A 92 -4.80 -0.43 -33.01
N GLY A 93 -5.86 -0.62 -32.24
CA GLY A 93 -7.19 -1.01 -32.75
C GLY A 93 -7.79 0.01 -33.72
N SER A 94 -7.61 1.32 -33.45
CA SER A 94 -8.07 2.40 -34.33
C SER A 94 -7.29 2.49 -35.66
N ASN A 95 -6.06 1.97 -35.72
CA ASN A 95 -5.25 1.95 -36.95
C ASN A 95 -5.47 0.65 -37.78
N LEU A 96 -6.15 -0.34 -37.22
CA LEU A 96 -6.44 -1.63 -37.86
C LEU A 96 -7.87 -1.72 -38.42
N GLY A 97 -8.72 -0.71 -38.21
CA GLY A 97 -10.04 -0.55 -38.83
C GLY A 97 -10.05 0.57 -39.88
#